data_AF-A0A075FLS7-F1
#
_entry.id   AF-A0A075FLS7-F1
#
_cell.length_a   1.000
_cell.length_b   1.000
_cell.length_c   1.000
_cell.angle_alpha   90.00
_cell.angle_beta   90.00
_cell.angle_gamma   90.00
#
_symmetry.space_group_name_H-M   'P 1'
#
loop_
_entity.id
_entity.type
_entity.pdbx_description
1 polymer ?
#
loop_
_entity_poly.entity_id
_entity_poly.type
_entity_poly.pdbx_seq_one_letter_code
_entity_poly.pdbx_strand_id
1 'polypeptide(L)' 'MGRFRPHIIFSAAITLDGKLATRTGDSKLSSRADKNRVHKLRSKVDVILIGKNTAKIDDPVLSVHDTKKKIQYA' A
#
# COMPACT_ATOMS: atom_id res chain seq x y z
N MET A 1 20.26 -23.94 8.54
CA MET A 1 19.20 -22.91 8.61
C MET A 1 18.96 -22.35 7.21
N GLY A 2 17.81 -22.66 6.60
CA GLY A 2 17.46 -22.10 5.28
C GLY A 2 17.27 -20.59 5.37
N ARG A 3 17.82 -19.83 4.42
CA ARG A 3 17.60 -18.37 4.37
C ARG A 3 16.12 -18.10 4.11
N PHE A 4 15.44 -17.44 5.04
CA PHE A 4 14.10 -16.90 4.80
C PHE A 4 14.18 -15.83 3.71
N ARG A 5 13.45 -16.05 2.61
CA ARG A 5 13.33 -15.11 1.49
C ARG A 5 11.83 -14.84 1.26
N PRO A 6 11.27 -13.77 1.85
CA PRO A 6 9.85 -13.47 1.68
C PRO A 6 9.54 -13.13 0.22
N HIS A 7 8.34 -13.46 -0.23
CA HIS A 7 7.82 -12.96 -1.50
C HIS A 7 7.47 -11.48 -1.35
N ILE A 8 8.01 -10.63 -2.24
CA ILE A 8 7.85 -9.18 -2.14
C ILE A 8 6.96 -8.68 -3.26
N ILE A 9 5.93 -7.92 -2.88
CA ILE A 9 5.09 -7.16 -3.80
C ILE A 9 5.45 -5.68 -3.64
N PHE A 10 5.95 -5.07 -4.73
CA PHE A 10 6.17 -3.63 -4.77
C PHE A 10 4.90 -2.94 -5.32
N SER A 11 4.40 -1.94 -4.61
CA SER A 11 3.22 -1.16 -5.00
C SER A 11 3.52 0.32 -4.89
N ALA A 12 3.32 1.06 -5.98
CA ALA A 12 3.52 2.50 -6.04
C ALA A 12 2.44 3.15 -6.90
N ALA A 13 2.04 4.37 -6.52
CA ALA A 13 1.30 5.28 -7.39
C ALA A 13 2.30 6.31 -7.93
N ILE A 14 2.38 6.43 -9.25
CA ILE A 14 3.33 7.31 -9.92
C ILE A 14 2.61 8.15 -10.97
N THR A 15 3.14 9.34 -11.23
CA THR A 15 2.77 10.13 -12.40
C THR A 15 3.27 9.47 -13.69
N LEU A 16 2.75 9.92 -14.84
CA LEU A 16 3.16 9.41 -16.16
C LEU A 16 4.65 9.62 -16.44
N ASP A 17 5.24 10.69 -15.91
CA ASP A 17 6.68 11.00 -15.98
C ASP A 17 7.50 10.37 -14.84
N GLY A 18 6.92 9.44 -14.08
CA GLY A 18 7.63 8.59 -13.12
C GLY A 18 7.95 9.24 -11.76
N LYS A 19 7.17 10.23 -11.33
CA LYS A 19 7.34 10.89 -10.02
C LYS A 19 6.42 10.29 -8.98
N LEU A 20 6.91 10.26 -7.73
CA LEU A 20 6.17 9.77 -6.56
C LEU A 20 5.54 10.89 -5.72
N ALA A 21 6.08 12.10 -5.83
CA ALA A 21 5.61 13.27 -5.10
C ALA A 21 6.03 14.56 -5.82
N THR A 22 5.39 15.67 -5.48
CA THR A 22 5.82 17.00 -5.90
C THR A 22 7.11 17.43 -5.18
N ARG A 23 7.73 18.54 -5.63
CA ARG A 23 8.93 19.10 -4.99
C ARG A 23 8.71 19.49 -3.52
N THR A 24 7.47 19.75 -3.12
CA THR A 24 7.08 20.07 -1.74
C THR A 24 6.66 18.84 -0.94
N GLY A 25 6.70 17.64 -1.53
CA GLY A 25 6.40 16.38 -0.84
C GLY A 25 4.95 15.92 -0.90
N ASP A 26 4.08 16.55 -1.70
CA ASP A 26 2.70 16.06 -1.87
C ASP A 26 2.67 14.79 -2.72
N SER A 27 2.21 13.70 -2.12
CA SER A 27 2.21 12.33 -2.65
C SER A 27 0.79 11.78 -2.94
N LYS A 28 -0.25 12.64 -2.93
CA LYS A 28 -1.66 12.25 -3.16
C LYS A 28 -1.99 11.98 -4.63
N LEU A 29 -1.35 10.98 -5.22
CA LEU A 29 -1.52 10.60 -6.63
C LEU A 29 -2.68 9.61 -6.87
N SER A 30 -3.01 8.77 -5.88
CA SER A 30 -3.99 7.68 -6.02
C SER A 30 -5.45 8.12 -6.01
N SER A 31 -6.24 7.53 -6.91
CA SER A 31 -7.71 7.62 -6.90
C SER A 31 -8.35 6.74 -5.82
N ARG A 32 -9.66 6.89 -5.58
CA ARG A 32 -10.39 6.01 -4.66
C ARG A 32 -10.37 4.54 -5.09
N ALA A 33 -10.48 4.28 -6.39
CA ALA A 33 -10.42 2.92 -6.92
C ALA A 33 -9.06 2.26 -6.65
N ASP A 34 -7.98 3.02 -6.81
CA ASP A 34 -6.63 2.56 -6.49
C ASP A 34 -6.45 2.27 -4.99
N LYS A 35 -6.93 3.17 -4.12
CA LYS A 35 -6.91 2.94 -2.67
C LYS A 35 -7.65 1.65 -2.29
N ASN A 36 -8.82 1.39 -2.85
CA ASN A 36 -9.57 0.15 -2.60
C ASN A 36 -8.78 -1.09 -3.07
N ARG A 37 -8.12 -1.02 -4.23
CA ARG A 37 -7.25 -2.09 -4.75
C ARG A 37 -6.07 -2.37 -3.81
N VAL A 38 -5.38 -1.32 -3.34
CA VAL A 38 -4.26 -1.43 -2.40
C VAL A 38 -4.71 -1.96 -1.03
N HIS A 39 -5.88 -1.54 -0.52
CA HIS A 39 -6.44 -2.11 0.71
C HIS A 39 -6.69 -3.62 0.59
N LYS A 40 -7.25 -4.07 -0.54
CA LYS A 40 -7.44 -5.51 -0.82
C LYS A 40 -6.11 -6.26 -0.98
N LEU A 41 -5.05 -5.59 -1.46
CA LEU A 41 -3.71 -6.17 -1.52
C LEU A 41 -3.11 -6.31 -0.11
N ARG A 42 -3.22 -5.25 0.72
CA ARG A 42 -2.77 -5.25 2.11
C ARG A 42 -3.42 -6.35 2.95
N SER A 43 -4.65 -6.74 2.64
CA SER A 43 -5.34 -7.85 3.34
C SER A 43 -4.81 -9.25 3.00
N LYS A 44 -3.84 -9.37 2.09
CA LYS A 44 -3.28 -10.66 1.61
C LYS A 44 -1.79 -10.82 1.95
N VAL A 45 -1.22 -9.88 2.69
CA VAL A 45 0.20 -9.90 3.07
C VAL A 45 0.32 -9.84 4.58
N ASP A 46 1.37 -10.44 5.12
CA ASP A 46 1.62 -10.45 6.57
C ASP A 46 2.24 -9.13 7.06
N VAL A 47 2.98 -8.44 6.19
CA VAL A 47 3.76 -7.24 6.54
C VAL A 47 3.60 -6.17 5.47
N ILE A 48 3.43 -4.93 5.92
CA ILE A 48 3.52 -3.72 5.08
C ILE A 48 4.83 -3.00 5.44
N LEU A 49 5.68 -2.79 4.45
CA LEU A 49 6.94 -2.05 4.60
C LEU A 49 6.80 -0.65 3.97
N ILE A 50 7.26 0.37 4.70
CA ILE A 50 7.36 1.76 4.21
C ILE A 50 8.70 2.37 4.58
N GLY A 51 9.09 3.43 3.87
CA GLY A 51 10.26 4.23 4.22
C GLY A 51 9.99 5.17 5.40
N LYS A 52 11.05 5.53 6.14
CA LYS A 52 11.00 6.51 7.25
C LYS A 52 10.36 7.85 6.84
N ASN A 53 10.67 8.34 5.64
CA ASN A 53 10.17 9.63 5.17
C ASN A 53 8.66 9.57 4.88
N THR A 54 8.16 8.47 4.29
CA THR A 54 6.72 8.23 4.14
C THR A 54 6.00 8.25 5.48
N ALA A 55 6.56 7.57 6.49
CA ALA A 55 5.99 7.58 7.84
C ALA A 55 5.90 9.01 8.42
N LYS A 56 6.97 9.81 8.25
CA LYS A 56 7.06 11.16 8.82
C LYS A 56 6.21 12.19 8.06
N ILE A 57 6.15 12.10 6.74
CA ILE A 57 5.55 13.14 5.88
C ILE A 57 4.08 12.83 5.61
N ASP A 58 3.75 11.57 5.30
CA ASP A 58 2.42 11.19 4.86
C ASP A 58 1.49 10.77 6.00
N ASP A 59 2.05 10.46 7.19
CA ASP A 59 1.36 9.91 8.37
C ASP A 59 0.25 8.89 8.00
N PRO A 60 0.61 7.80 7.29
CA PRO A 60 -0.40 6.97 6.66
C PRO A 60 -1.08 6.04 7.66
N VAL A 61 -2.40 5.91 7.53
CA VAL A 61 -3.13 4.82 8.17
C VAL A 61 -2.87 3.53 7.38
N LEU A 62 -2.03 2.66 7.94
CA LEU A 62 -1.61 1.38 7.35
C LEU A 62 -2.49 0.19 7.77
N SER A 63 -3.71 0.45 8.23
CA SER A 63 -4.65 -0.61 8.59
C SER A 63 -5.43 -1.14 7.37
N VAL A 64 -5.98 -2.34 7.54
CA VAL A 64 -6.98 -2.91 6.65
C VAL A 64 -8.32 -2.74 7.33
N HIS A 65 -9.09 -1.76 6.88
CA HIS A 65 -10.49 -1.60 7.29
C HIS A 65 -11.38 -1.94 6.08
N ASP A 66 -12.52 -2.58 6.35
CA ASP A 66 -13.59 -2.78 5.37
C ASP A 66 -13.32 -3.80 4.24
N THR A 67 -12.56 -4.86 4.51
CA THR A 67 -12.70 -6.07 3.69
C THR A 67 -13.99 -6.77 4.10
N LYS A 68 -15.11 -6.46 3.44
CA LYS A 68 -16.30 -7.33 3.50
C LYS A 68 -15.85 -8.74 3.10
N LYS A 69 -15.59 -9.60 4.08
CA LYS A 69 -15.55 -11.04 3.84
C LYS A 69 -16.94 -11.37 3.33
N LYS A 70 -17.08 -11.68 2.04
CA LYS A 70 -18.23 -12.46 1.60
C LYS A 70 -18.12 -13.77 2.37
N ILE A 71 -18.89 -13.90 3.45
CA ILE A 71 -19.14 -15.19 4.06
C ILE A 71 -19.86 -15.97 2.96
N GLN A 72 -19.12 -16.86 2.31
CA GLN A 72 -19.67 -17.77 1.34
C GLN A 72 -20.29 -18.89 2.18
N TYR A 73 -21.57 -18.73 2.52
CA TYR A 73 -22.36 -19.82 3.07
C TYR A 73 -22.44 -20.91 1.99
N ALA A 74 -21.89 -22.08 2.32
CA ALA A 74 -22.18 -23.34 1.66
C ALA A 74 -23.46 -23.92 2.26
#